data_AF-A0A521PKL3-F1
#
_entry.id   AF-A0A521PKL3-F1
#
_cell.length_a   1.000
_cell.length_b   1.000
_cell.length_c   1.000
_cell.angle_alpha   90.00
_cell.angle_beta   90.00
_cell.angle_gamma   90.00
#
_symmetry.space_group_name_H-M   'P 1'
#
loop_
_entity.id
_entity.type
_entity.pdbx_description
1 polymer ?
#
loop_
_entity_poly.entity_id
_entity_poly.type
_entity_poly.pdbx_seq_one_letter_code
_entity_poly.pdbx_strand_id
1 'polypeptide(L)'
;MEDKKMKISKNFVLQEFVYPEAFAKHGADAIDFIDKKLIDIAEFIRTKIGVPITINNWHTGGQFKESGLRNPNTTTGAKLSQHKLGKAIDTKAKGYDGQKWYDFVKANSKALYDLGVRRIEHKSLATTWLHIDLKEHGKKCIQVVDLVKVVEEINLI
;
A
#
# COMPACT_ATOMS: atom_id res chain seq x y z
N MET A 1 8.92 29.48 -0.04
CA MET A 1 7.56 28.94 0.17
C MET A 1 7.75 27.58 0.80
N GLU A 2 7.34 27.44 2.05
CA GLU A 2 7.54 26.21 2.82
C GLU A 2 6.65 25.13 2.20
N ASP A 3 7.27 24.14 1.55
CA ASP A 3 6.61 22.94 1.03
C ASP A 3 5.97 22.20 2.21
N LYS A 4 4.77 22.64 2.59
CA LYS A 4 3.96 22.04 3.64
C LYS A 4 3.65 20.61 3.18
N LYS A 5 4.45 19.67 3.67
CA LYS A 5 4.10 18.25 3.65
C LYS A 5 2.67 18.13 4.18
N MET A 6 1.74 17.70 3.34
CA MET A 6 0.33 17.64 3.72
C MET A 6 0.14 16.42 4.60
N LYS A 7 0.13 16.63 5.91
CA LYS A 7 -0.12 15.57 6.87
C LYS A 7 -1.55 15.08 6.72
N ILE A 8 -1.72 13.78 6.45
CA ILE A 8 -3.02 13.15 6.20
C ILE A 8 -3.38 12.11 7.27
N SER A 9 -2.41 11.74 8.12
CA SER A 9 -2.62 10.92 9.31
C SER A 9 -1.58 11.27 10.38
N LYS A 10 -1.59 10.59 11.54
CA LYS A 10 -0.60 10.82 12.61
C LYS A 10 0.83 10.68 12.09
N ASN A 11 1.06 9.69 11.23
CA ASN A 11 2.39 9.27 10.81
C ASN A 11 2.73 9.53 9.34
N PHE A 12 1.77 9.92 8.51
CA PHE A 12 1.97 10.01 7.06
C PHE A 12 1.59 11.36 6.45
N VAL A 13 2.22 11.62 5.30
CA VAL A 13 1.94 12.77 4.43
C VAL A 13 1.46 12.30 3.05
N LEU A 14 0.70 13.14 2.35
CA LEU A 14 0.07 12.79 1.07
C LEU A 14 1.08 12.31 0.01
N GLN A 15 2.27 12.92 -0.02
CA GLN A 15 3.34 12.58 -0.95
C GLN A 15 3.81 11.12 -0.86
N GLU A 16 3.58 10.44 0.27
CA GLU A 16 3.89 9.01 0.43
C GLU A 16 2.93 8.11 -0.34
N PHE A 17 1.74 8.62 -0.70
CA PHE A 17 0.68 7.84 -1.35
C PHE A 17 0.48 8.17 -2.82
N VAL A 18 1.12 9.22 -3.35
CA VAL A 18 0.97 9.62 -4.75
C VAL A 18 2.30 9.69 -5.47
N TYR A 19 2.27 9.52 -6.79
CA TYR A 19 3.44 9.71 -7.64
C TYR A 19 3.74 11.22 -7.81
N PRO A 20 5.01 11.60 -8.07
CA PRO A 20 5.46 12.99 -8.08
C PRO A 20 4.62 13.92 -8.96
N GLU A 21 4.29 13.47 -10.17
CA GLU A 21 3.60 14.27 -11.17
C GLU A 21 2.11 14.51 -10.82
N ALA A 22 1.46 13.56 -10.13
CA ALA A 22 0.12 13.78 -9.57
C ALA A 22 0.14 14.87 -8.51
N PHE A 23 1.09 14.81 -7.57
CA PHE A 23 1.20 15.82 -6.53
C PHE A 23 1.60 17.18 -7.09
N ALA A 24 2.54 17.24 -8.03
CA ALA A 24 2.97 18.50 -8.65
C ALA A 24 1.82 19.22 -9.38
N LYS A 25 0.92 18.45 -9.99
CA LYS A 25 -0.21 19.00 -10.75
C LYS A 25 -1.43 19.35 -9.89
N HIS A 26 -1.71 18.55 -8.86
CA HIS A 26 -2.96 18.64 -8.10
C HIS A 26 -2.79 19.05 -6.63
N GLY A 27 -1.55 19.05 -6.13
CA GLY A 27 -1.25 19.40 -4.73
C GLY A 27 -2.07 18.57 -3.74
N ALA A 28 -2.82 19.27 -2.90
CA ALA A 28 -3.74 18.69 -1.91
C ALA A 28 -4.80 17.77 -2.51
N ASP A 29 -5.35 18.17 -3.67
CA ASP A 29 -6.48 17.48 -4.31
C ASP A 29 -6.08 16.11 -4.86
N ALA A 30 -4.78 15.81 -4.93
CA ALA A 30 -4.29 14.48 -5.28
C ALA A 30 -4.76 13.40 -4.29
N ILE A 31 -5.21 13.77 -3.09
CA ILE A 31 -5.83 12.86 -2.12
C ILE A 31 -7.10 12.18 -2.66
N ASP A 32 -7.81 12.81 -3.59
CA ASP A 32 -9.04 12.25 -4.15
C ASP A 32 -8.78 11.16 -5.21
N PHE A 33 -7.52 10.97 -5.61
CA PHE A 33 -7.12 9.88 -6.50
C PHE A 33 -6.81 8.58 -5.77
N ILE A 34 -6.79 8.57 -4.43
CA ILE A 34 -6.53 7.38 -3.62
C ILE A 34 -7.76 7.01 -2.79
N ASP A 35 -7.96 5.71 -2.62
CA ASP A 35 -8.93 5.22 -1.64
C ASP A 35 -8.41 5.51 -0.23
N LYS A 36 -9.17 6.32 0.52
CA LYS A 36 -8.78 6.81 1.84
C LYS A 36 -8.54 5.68 2.86
N LYS A 37 -9.13 4.48 2.63
CA LYS A 37 -8.84 3.28 3.45
C LYS A 37 -7.37 2.89 3.45
N LEU A 38 -6.63 3.17 2.38
CA LEU A 38 -5.19 2.88 2.31
C LEU A 38 -4.40 3.66 3.36
N ILE A 39 -4.86 4.86 3.72
CA ILE A 39 -4.25 5.70 4.76
C ILE A 39 -4.45 5.04 6.12
N ASP A 40 -5.67 4.59 6.42
CA ASP A 40 -6.01 3.91 7.67
C ASP A 40 -5.25 2.57 7.81
N ILE A 41 -5.14 1.82 6.71
CA ILE A 41 -4.36 0.58 6.65
C ILE A 41 -2.88 0.85 6.93
N ALA A 42 -2.28 1.85 6.29
CA ALA A 42 -0.88 2.21 6.53
C ALA A 42 -0.63 2.67 7.97
N GLU A 43 -1.55 3.46 8.54
CA GLU A 43 -1.50 3.90 9.93
C GLU A 43 -1.61 2.74 10.91
N PHE A 44 -2.53 1.79 10.64
CA PHE A 44 -2.66 0.56 11.42
C PHE A 44 -1.38 -0.26 11.38
N ILE A 45 -0.82 -0.52 10.19
CA ILE A 45 0.42 -1.30 10.02
C ILE A 45 1.54 -0.65 10.81
N ARG A 46 1.80 0.64 10.59
CA ARG A 46 2.88 1.38 11.25
C ARG A 46 2.74 1.37 12.77
N THR A 47 1.52 1.57 13.26
CA THR A 47 1.23 1.56 14.71
C THR A 47 1.48 0.18 15.30
N LYS A 48 1.03 -0.89 14.63
CA LYS A 48 1.16 -2.26 15.13
C LYS A 48 2.59 -2.78 15.13
N ILE A 49 3.37 -2.48 14.10
CA ILE A 49 4.76 -2.94 14.03
C ILE A 49 5.73 -2.07 14.85
N GLY A 50 5.31 -0.86 15.24
CA GLY A 50 6.09 0.03 16.10
C GLY A 50 7.33 0.64 15.45
N VAL A 51 7.50 0.50 14.14
CA VAL A 51 8.63 1.05 13.38
C VAL A 51 8.13 1.85 12.16
N PRO A 52 8.92 2.83 11.67
CA PRO A 52 8.56 3.54 10.45
C PRO A 52 8.38 2.59 9.25
N ILE A 53 7.35 2.85 8.45
CA ILE A 53 7.20 2.22 7.14
C ILE A 53 7.33 3.25 6.04
N THR A 54 7.76 2.80 4.87
CA THR A 54 7.92 3.59 3.66
C THR A 54 6.98 3.05 2.58
N ILE A 55 6.17 3.95 2.00
CA ILE A 55 5.41 3.67 0.76
C ILE A 55 6.18 4.29 -0.41
N ASN A 56 5.94 5.56 -0.71
CA ASN A 56 6.81 6.40 -1.54
C ASN A 56 7.71 7.28 -0.67
N ASN A 57 8.91 7.60 -1.15
CA ASN A 57 9.84 8.51 -0.48
C ASN A 57 10.54 9.52 -1.42
N TRP A 58 10.04 9.68 -2.65
CA TRP A 58 10.55 10.68 -3.61
C TRP A 58 10.59 12.11 -3.05
N HIS A 59 9.64 12.47 -2.20
CA HIS A 59 9.53 13.81 -1.62
C HIS A 59 10.63 14.12 -0.57
N THR A 60 11.43 13.13 -0.20
CA THR A 60 12.64 13.29 0.63
C THR A 60 13.91 12.86 -0.10
N GLY A 61 13.89 12.83 -1.44
CA GLY A 61 15.03 12.42 -2.26
C GLY A 61 15.24 10.90 -2.34
N GLY A 62 14.27 10.10 -1.90
CA GLY A 62 14.31 8.65 -2.03
C GLY A 62 13.86 8.14 -3.41
N GLN A 63 14.02 6.82 -3.63
CA GLN A 63 13.82 6.20 -4.94
C GLN A 63 12.39 5.70 -5.19
N PHE A 64 11.56 5.53 -4.16
CA PHE A 64 10.21 4.98 -4.29
C PHE A 64 9.22 6.05 -4.71
N LYS A 65 8.60 5.83 -5.88
CA LYS A 65 7.59 6.72 -6.47
C LYS A 65 6.37 6.02 -7.06
N GLU A 66 6.35 4.70 -7.08
CA GLU A 66 5.31 3.87 -7.70
C GLU A 66 4.67 2.86 -6.74
N SER A 67 4.86 3.06 -5.44
CA SER A 67 4.38 2.18 -4.36
C SER A 67 3.08 2.64 -3.71
N GLY A 68 2.59 3.85 -3.99
CA GLY A 68 1.22 4.27 -3.71
C GLY A 68 0.39 4.28 -5.00
N LEU A 69 -0.36 5.35 -5.25
CA LEU A 69 -0.87 5.67 -6.58
C LEU A 69 0.30 5.74 -7.56
N ARG A 70 0.16 5.00 -8.65
CA ARG A 70 1.16 4.91 -9.72
C ARG A 70 0.67 5.68 -10.93
N ASN A 71 1.60 6.29 -11.67
CA ASN A 71 1.28 6.93 -12.93
C ASN A 71 0.56 5.92 -13.85
N PRO A 72 -0.66 6.20 -14.36
CA PRO A 72 -1.39 5.25 -15.17
C PRO A 72 -0.65 4.84 -16.45
N ASN A 73 0.21 5.72 -16.97
CA ASN A 73 0.97 5.53 -18.21
C ASN A 73 2.31 4.79 -18.04
N THR A 74 2.72 4.47 -16.81
CA THR A 74 3.96 3.70 -16.60
C THR A 74 3.86 2.28 -17.14
N THR A 75 5.00 1.69 -17.50
CA THR A 75 5.10 0.28 -17.90
C THR A 75 5.16 -0.68 -16.71
N THR A 76 5.39 -0.18 -15.50
CA THR A 76 5.42 -0.99 -14.27
C THR A 76 4.04 -1.57 -13.94
N GLY A 77 3.97 -2.90 -13.85
CA GLY A 77 2.78 -3.65 -13.47
C GLY A 77 1.69 -3.71 -14.55
N ALA A 78 0.56 -4.36 -14.22
CA ALA A 78 -0.53 -4.55 -15.18
C ALA A 78 -1.26 -3.25 -15.57
N LYS A 79 -1.88 -3.25 -16.76
CA LYS A 79 -2.66 -2.11 -17.29
C LYS A 79 -3.76 -1.64 -16.31
N LEU A 80 -4.46 -2.57 -15.67
CA LEU A 80 -5.50 -2.31 -14.67
C LEU A 80 -5.03 -2.65 -13.25
N SER A 81 -3.73 -2.46 -12.99
CA SER A 81 -3.17 -2.61 -11.64
C SER A 81 -3.90 -1.71 -10.64
N GLN A 82 -4.11 -2.22 -9.43
CA GLN A 82 -4.78 -1.46 -8.37
C GLN A 82 -3.98 -0.22 -7.96
N HIS A 83 -2.65 -0.20 -8.13
CA HIS A 83 -1.85 1.01 -7.92
C HIS A 83 -2.25 2.13 -8.88
N LYS A 84 -2.57 1.82 -10.15
CA LYS A 84 -2.98 2.81 -11.15
C LYS A 84 -4.42 3.31 -10.91
N LEU A 85 -5.19 2.60 -10.10
CA LEU A 85 -6.56 2.92 -9.72
C LEU A 85 -6.66 3.55 -8.33
N GLY A 86 -5.52 3.82 -7.66
CA GLY A 86 -5.52 4.38 -6.30
C GLY A 86 -6.00 3.41 -5.22
N LYS A 87 -5.90 2.10 -5.45
CA LYS A 87 -6.45 1.02 -4.59
C LYS A 87 -5.40 0.05 -4.06
N ALA A 88 -4.12 0.40 -4.12
CA ALA A 88 -3.04 -0.43 -3.60
C ALA A 88 -1.89 0.39 -3.01
N ILE A 89 -1.15 -0.25 -2.10
CA ILE A 89 0.10 0.25 -1.52
C ILE A 89 1.12 -0.87 -1.39
N ASP A 90 2.40 -0.53 -1.56
CA ASP A 90 3.54 -1.40 -1.25
C ASP A 90 4.29 -0.82 -0.04
N THR A 91 4.10 -1.44 1.11
CA THR A 91 4.72 -0.98 2.37
C THR A 91 6.06 -1.66 2.61
N LYS A 92 7.05 -0.90 3.12
CA LYS A 92 8.41 -1.39 3.39
C LYS A 92 8.81 -0.97 4.79
N ALA A 93 9.52 -1.83 5.52
CA ALA A 93 10.01 -1.52 6.86
C ALA A 93 11.39 -2.13 7.07
N LYS A 94 12.27 -1.43 7.79
CA LYS A 94 13.60 -1.96 8.11
C LYS A 94 13.44 -3.23 8.95
N GLY A 95 14.12 -4.31 8.54
CA GLY A 95 14.08 -5.60 9.24
C GLY A 95 12.84 -6.46 8.95
N TYR A 96 11.97 -6.04 8.01
CA TYR A 96 10.87 -6.83 7.49
C TYR A 96 11.21 -7.40 6.12
N ASP A 97 11.12 -8.72 6.00
CA ASP A 97 11.13 -9.46 4.74
C ASP A 97 9.71 -9.92 4.40
N GLY A 98 9.54 -10.54 3.24
CA GLY A 98 8.25 -11.04 2.77
C GLY A 98 7.61 -12.05 3.74
N GLN A 99 8.40 -12.85 4.44
CA GLN A 99 7.87 -13.83 5.41
C GLN A 99 7.31 -13.13 6.65
N LYS A 100 8.05 -12.17 7.23
CA LYS A 100 7.57 -11.36 8.36
C LYS A 100 6.32 -10.56 8.03
N TRP A 101 6.24 -10.02 6.81
CA TRP A 101 5.05 -9.33 6.35
C TRP A 101 3.84 -10.26 6.22
N TYR A 102 4.05 -11.43 5.64
CA TYR A 102 3.01 -12.43 5.51
C TYR A 102 2.51 -12.90 6.89
N ASP A 103 3.41 -13.16 7.84
CA ASP A 103 3.05 -13.54 9.21
C ASP A 103 2.29 -12.41 9.93
N PHE A 104 2.69 -11.16 9.73
CA PHE A 104 1.96 -9.99 10.22
C PHE A 104 0.52 -9.96 9.69
N VAL A 105 0.32 -10.19 8.39
CA VAL A 105 -1.02 -10.20 7.79
C VAL A 105 -1.86 -11.33 8.36
N LYS A 106 -1.31 -12.54 8.52
CA LYS A 106 -2.03 -13.66 9.13
C LYS A 106 -2.49 -13.35 10.55
N ALA A 107 -1.59 -12.82 11.38
CA ALA A 107 -1.87 -12.49 12.77
C ALA A 107 -2.87 -11.33 12.96
N ASN A 108 -3.08 -10.50 11.92
CA ASN A 108 -3.98 -9.34 11.96
C ASN A 108 -5.07 -9.42 10.88
N SER A 109 -5.35 -10.60 10.36
CA SER A 109 -6.15 -10.81 9.15
C SER A 109 -7.55 -10.22 9.26
N LYS A 110 -8.23 -10.44 10.40
CA LYS A 110 -9.54 -9.84 10.65
C LYS A 110 -9.50 -8.31 10.65
N ALA A 111 -8.57 -7.72 11.40
CA ALA A 111 -8.47 -6.26 11.49
C ALA A 111 -8.14 -5.62 10.13
N LEU A 112 -7.21 -6.22 9.38
CA LEU A 112 -6.84 -5.76 8.04
C LEU A 112 -8.02 -5.91 7.06
N TYR A 113 -8.76 -7.02 7.12
CA TYR A 113 -9.94 -7.22 6.28
C TYR A 113 -11.05 -6.22 6.59
N ASP A 114 -11.30 -5.94 7.88
CA ASP A 114 -12.29 -4.95 8.32
C ASP A 114 -11.91 -3.53 7.84
N LEU A 115 -10.61 -3.21 7.77
CA LEU A 115 -10.09 -1.97 7.18
C LEU A 115 -10.19 -1.92 5.64
N GLY A 116 -10.42 -3.06 4.99
CA GLY A 116 -10.66 -3.14 3.54
C GLY A 116 -9.61 -3.93 2.76
N VAL A 117 -8.57 -4.50 3.39
CA VAL A 117 -7.61 -5.35 2.71
C VAL A 117 -8.33 -6.56 2.11
N ARG A 118 -8.09 -6.83 0.83
CA ARG A 118 -8.66 -8.00 0.14
C ARG A 118 -7.61 -8.93 -0.40
N ARG A 119 -6.47 -8.40 -0.85
CA ARG A 119 -5.41 -9.19 -1.45
C ARG A 119 -4.02 -8.70 -1.06
N ILE A 120 -3.08 -9.63 -1.02
CA ILE A 120 -1.65 -9.38 -0.88
C ILE A 120 -0.88 -10.19 -1.93
N GLU A 121 0.29 -9.73 -2.34
CA GLU A 121 1.20 -10.56 -3.15
C GLU A 121 1.84 -11.65 -2.30
N HIS A 122 2.15 -12.78 -2.94
CA HIS A 122 2.88 -13.85 -2.31
C HIS A 122 4.28 -13.39 -1.89
N LYS A 123 4.71 -13.81 -0.69
CA LYS A 123 5.99 -13.45 -0.07
C LYS A 123 7.25 -13.74 -0.89
N SER A 124 7.18 -14.66 -1.87
CA SER A 124 8.29 -14.94 -2.79
C SER A 124 8.41 -13.91 -3.91
N LEU A 125 7.35 -13.16 -4.22
CA LEU A 125 7.38 -12.02 -5.14
C LEU A 125 7.73 -10.75 -4.37
N ALA A 126 6.99 -10.50 -3.28
CA ALA A 126 7.14 -9.34 -2.43
C ALA A 126 8.17 -9.61 -1.31
N THR A 127 9.43 -9.82 -1.71
CA THR A 127 10.48 -10.29 -0.80
C THR A 127 10.91 -9.26 0.25
N THR A 128 10.71 -7.97 -0.02
CA THR A 128 11.12 -6.85 0.86
C THR A 128 10.02 -5.82 1.10
N TRP A 129 8.82 -6.04 0.56
CA TRP A 129 7.65 -5.20 0.74
C TRP A 129 6.41 -6.04 1.03
N LEU A 130 5.37 -5.39 1.51
CA LEU A 130 4.02 -5.94 1.58
C LEU A 130 3.14 -5.18 0.60
N HIS A 131 2.79 -5.83 -0.50
CA HIS A 131 1.74 -5.37 -1.40
C HIS A 131 0.38 -5.63 -0.76
N ILE A 132 -0.48 -4.63 -0.75
CA ILE A 132 -1.88 -4.72 -0.32
C ILE A 132 -2.74 -4.05 -1.39
N ASP A 133 -3.87 -4.68 -1.72
CA ASP A 133 -4.91 -4.04 -2.51
C ASP A 133 -6.33 -4.30 -2.01
N LEU A 134 -7.24 -3.39 -2.42
CA LEU A 134 -8.65 -3.35 -2.02
C LEU A 134 -9.58 -4.01 -3.05
N LYS A 135 -9.06 -4.76 -4.02
CA LYS A 135 -9.91 -5.33 -5.09
C LYS A 135 -10.80 -6.41 -4.51
N GLU A 136 -12.08 -6.08 -4.44
CA GLU A 136 -13.13 -6.99 -3.98
C GLU A 136 -13.18 -8.26 -4.84
N HIS A 137 -13.40 -9.39 -4.15
CA HIS A 137 -13.50 -10.72 -4.76
C HIS A 137 -14.67 -11.55 -4.19
N GLY A 138 -15.46 -10.98 -3.28
CA GLY A 138 -16.68 -11.59 -2.75
C GLY A 138 -16.48 -12.65 -1.67
N LYS A 139 -15.25 -12.95 -1.25
CA LYS A 139 -14.97 -13.92 -0.18
C LYS A 139 -14.60 -13.23 1.14
N LYS A 140 -14.91 -13.90 2.25
CA LYS A 140 -14.55 -13.48 3.62
C LYS A 140 -13.14 -13.96 4.00
N CYS A 141 -12.16 -13.58 3.18
CA CYS A 141 -10.74 -13.92 3.37
C CYS A 141 -9.85 -12.87 2.71
N ILE A 142 -8.56 -12.87 3.06
CA ILE A 142 -7.52 -12.15 2.30
C ILE A 142 -6.89 -13.14 1.33
N GLN A 143 -6.93 -12.87 0.02
CA GLN A 143 -6.28 -13.73 -0.97
C GLN A 143 -4.80 -13.40 -1.08
N VAL A 144 -3.97 -14.43 -1.15
CA VAL A 144 -2.56 -14.31 -1.51
C VAL A 144 -2.42 -14.63 -2.99
N VAL A 145 -1.83 -13.72 -3.75
CA VAL A 145 -1.71 -13.85 -5.20
C VAL A 145 -0.27 -13.99 -5.66
N ASP A 146 -0.06 -14.87 -6.63
CA ASP A 146 1.12 -14.88 -7.49
C ASP A 146 0.74 -14.17 -8.80
N LEU A 147 1.11 -12.89 -8.89
CA LEU A 147 0.71 -11.94 -9.93
C LEU A 147 -0.81 -11.81 -10.07
N VAL A 148 -1.45 -12.75 -10.77
CA VAL A 148 -2.89 -12.78 -11.03
C VAL A 148 -3.59 -14.02 -10.50
N LYS A 149 -2.84 -15.06 -10.12
CA LYS A 149 -3.41 -16.33 -9.64
C LYS A 149 -3.51 -16.31 -8.13
N VAL A 150 -4.68 -16.64 -7.59
CA VAL A 150 -4.83 -16.90 -6.15
C VAL A 150 -4.13 -18.21 -5.83
N VAL A 151 -3.19 -18.18 -4.88
CA VAL A 151 -2.40 -19.34 -4.45
C VAL A 151 -2.72 -19.77 -3.03
N GLU A 152 -3.27 -18.86 -2.21
CA GLU A 152 -3.70 -19.15 -0.84
C GLU A 152 -4.83 -18.20 -0.44
N GLU A 153 -5.65 -18.61 0.53
CA GLU A 153 -6.63 -17.77 1.21
C GLU A 153 -6.32 -17.74 2.71
N ILE A 154 -6.08 -16.54 3.24
CA ILE A 154 -5.90 -16.30 4.67
C ILE A 154 -7.28 -16.11 5.29
N ASN A 155 -7.68 -17.06 6.12
CA ASN A 155 -8.91 -16.98 6.91
C ASN A 155 -8.80 -15.89 7.98
N LEU A 156 -9.94 -15.24 8.26
CA LEU A 156 -10.03 -14.19 9.26
C LEU A 156 -10.02 -14.83 10.65
N ILE A 157 -8.97 -14.55 11.41
CA ILE A 157 -8.79 -14.98 12.81
C ILE A 157 -8.78 -13.80 13.76
#